data_AF-A0A7S1BVV6-F1
#
_entry.id   AF-A0A7S1BVV6-F1
#
_cell.length_a   1.000
_cell.length_b   1.000
_cell.length_c   1.000
_cell.angle_alpha   90.00
_cell.angle_beta   90.00
_cell.angle_gamma   90.00
#
_symmetry.space_group_name_H-M   'P 1'
#
loop_
_entity.id
_entity.type
_entity.pdbx_description
1 polymer ?
#
loop_
_entity_poly.entity_id
_entity_poly.type
_entity_poly.pdbx_seq_one_letter_code
_entity_poly.pdbx_strand_id
1 'polypeptide(L)'
;AIQAAQKQEPMPDLPPQIALPNSFAMAEATHVAGLTTSAKTKSGAADKILMPTVVVYDPALSEGLPDWVRFGSALRGVEHAVGAVCHPKADDDIRRRALDGLRRL
;
A
#
# COMPACT_ATOMS: atom_id res chain seq x y z
N ALA A 1 -1.19 13.18 -17.58
CA ALA A 1 0.07 13.26 -16.82
C ALA A 1 -0.23 12.85 -15.37
N ILE A 2 0.67 12.09 -14.72
CA ILE A 2 0.53 11.81 -13.28
C ILE A 2 0.88 13.10 -12.55
N GLN A 3 -0.03 13.62 -11.74
CA GLN A 3 0.25 14.80 -10.93
C GLN A 3 1.04 14.36 -9.70
N ALA A 4 2.23 14.94 -9.52
CA ALA A 4 3.07 14.67 -8.36
C ALA A 4 2.28 14.85 -7.07
N ALA A 5 2.62 14.05 -6.06
CA ALA A 5 1.95 14.13 -4.77
C ALA A 5 2.11 15.54 -4.19
N GLN A 6 0.99 16.19 -3.87
CA GLN A 6 1.02 17.52 -3.26
C GLN A 6 1.15 17.37 -1.75
N LYS A 7 2.15 18.03 -1.17
CA LYS A 7 2.33 18.10 0.28
C LYS A 7 1.56 19.30 0.81
N GLN A 8 0.67 19.07 1.78
CA GLN A 8 0.03 20.16 2.52
C GLN A 8 0.88 20.44 3.76
N GLU A 9 1.29 21.70 3.96
CA GLU A 9 2.06 22.10 5.14
C GLU A 9 1.38 23.27 5.89
N PRO A 10 1.13 23.14 7.21
CA PRO A 10 1.30 21.92 7.99
C PRO A 10 0.27 20.85 7.61
N MET A 11 0.64 19.58 7.73
CA MET A 11 -0.34 18.50 7.70
C MET A 11 -1.23 18.61 8.95
N PRO A 12 -2.57 18.47 8.82
CA PRO A 12 -3.44 18.46 9.98
C PRO A 12 -3.17 17.23 10.84
N ASP A 13 -3.32 17.37 12.16
CA ASP A 13 -3.28 16.21 13.06
C ASP A 13 -4.38 15.21 12.68
N LEU A 14 -4.03 13.94 12.60
CA LEU A 14 -4.97 12.85 12.35
C LEU A 14 -5.14 12.01 13.63
N PRO A 15 -6.35 11.52 13.92
CA PRO A 15 -6.54 10.55 14.99
C PRO A 15 -5.80 9.24 14.66
N PRO A 16 -5.48 8.41 15.66
CA PRO A 16 -4.98 7.06 15.44
C PRO A 16 -5.87 6.29 14.47
N GLN A 17 -5.27 5.61 13.50
CA GLN A 17 -5.99 4.87 12.46
C GLN A 17 -5.83 3.37 12.65
N ILE A 18 -6.91 2.62 12.43
CA ILE A 18 -6.92 1.16 12.39
C ILE A 18 -7.27 0.73 10.97
N ALA A 19 -6.37 0.02 10.31
CA ALA A 19 -6.60 -0.53 8.97
C ALA A 19 -7.03 -2.00 9.05
N LEU A 20 -8.13 -2.33 8.37
CA LEU A 20 -8.63 -3.70 8.22
C LEU A 20 -8.69 -4.04 6.71
N PRO A 21 -7.57 -4.43 6.09
CA PRO A 21 -7.56 -4.75 4.67
C PRO A 21 -8.46 -5.96 4.36
N ASN A 22 -9.31 -5.79 3.34
CA ASN A 22 -10.19 -6.83 2.80
C ASN A 22 -9.82 -7.22 1.35
N SER A 23 -8.66 -6.76 0.87
CA SER A 23 -8.09 -7.07 -0.43
C SER A 23 -6.57 -7.17 -0.31
N PHE A 24 -5.91 -7.63 -1.38
CA PHE A 24 -4.46 -7.87 -1.38
C PHE A 24 -3.65 -6.70 -1.94
N ALA A 25 -4.20 -5.48 -1.89
CA ALA A 25 -3.62 -4.29 -2.52
C ALA A 25 -2.40 -3.70 -1.78
N MET A 26 -2.11 -4.14 -0.54
CA MET A 26 -0.91 -3.78 0.24
C MET A 26 -0.76 -2.28 0.55
N ALA A 27 -1.87 -1.55 0.72
CA ALA A 27 -1.84 -0.11 1.01
C ALA A 27 -1.64 0.19 2.51
N GLU A 28 -2.05 -0.74 3.37
CA GLU A 28 -2.23 -0.57 4.81
C GLU A 28 -0.93 -0.38 5.61
N ALA A 29 0.21 -0.82 5.07
CA ALA A 29 1.51 -0.70 5.72
C ALA A 29 2.37 0.40 5.06
N THR A 30 1.74 1.46 4.56
CA THR A 30 2.42 2.57 3.86
C THR A 30 1.95 3.93 4.38
N HIS A 31 2.82 4.94 4.24
CA HIS A 31 2.47 6.34 4.51
C HIS A 31 2.05 7.09 3.24
N VAL A 32 1.51 6.38 2.25
CA VAL A 32 1.18 6.91 0.91
C VAL A 32 -0.29 6.65 0.60
N ALA A 33 -0.99 7.67 0.10
CA ALA A 33 -2.37 7.56 -0.35
C ALA A 33 -2.47 7.90 -1.84
N GLY A 34 -3.22 7.09 -2.60
CA GLY A 34 -3.61 7.41 -3.97
C GLY A 34 -4.90 8.22 -3.98
N LEU A 35 -4.97 9.25 -4.81
CA LEU A 35 -6.16 10.11 -4.92
C LEU A 35 -6.41 10.57 -6.36
N THR A 36 -7.66 10.86 -6.66
CA THR A 36 -8.06 11.48 -7.93
C THR A 36 -8.49 12.90 -7.65
N THR A 37 -7.87 13.87 -8.32
CA THR A 37 -8.20 15.29 -8.14
C THR A 37 -9.56 15.62 -8.78
N SER A 38 -10.14 16.77 -8.42
CA SER A 38 -11.37 17.28 -9.05
C SER A 38 -11.24 17.43 -10.57
N ALA A 39 -10.01 17.66 -11.06
CA ALA A 39 -9.67 17.67 -12.49
C ALA A 39 -9.54 16.26 -13.12
N LYS A 40 -10.02 15.21 -12.45
CA LYS A 40 -9.96 13.80 -12.88
C LYS A 40 -8.55 13.30 -13.18
N THR A 41 -7.55 13.85 -12.49
CA THR A 41 -6.15 13.43 -12.64
C THR A 41 -5.73 12.54 -11.48
N LYS A 42 -4.99 11.47 -11.78
CA LYS A 42 -4.38 10.62 -10.75
C LYS A 42 -3.23 11.36 -10.07
N SER A 43 -3.25 11.39 -8.74
CA SER A 43 -2.23 11.97 -7.88
C SER A 43 -2.02 11.10 -6.63
N GLY A 44 -1.26 11.60 -5.67
CA GLY A 44 -1.06 10.95 -4.38
C GLY A 44 -0.74 11.93 -3.26
N ALA A 45 -0.66 11.42 -2.05
CA ALA A 45 -0.15 12.13 -0.88
C ALA A 45 0.83 11.21 -0.16
N ALA A 46 1.87 11.78 0.45
CA ALA A 46 2.84 11.02 1.22
C ALA A 46 3.25 11.82 2.46
N ASP A 47 2.89 11.32 3.63
CA ASP A 47 3.27 11.90 4.92
C ASP A 47 3.23 10.82 6.00
N LYS A 48 4.17 10.84 6.94
CA LYS A 48 4.28 9.85 8.02
C LYS A 48 3.01 9.74 8.86
N ILE A 49 2.23 10.82 8.97
CA ILE A 49 0.96 10.83 9.71
C ILE A 49 -0.12 9.94 9.08
N LEU A 50 0.04 9.58 7.80
CA LEU A 50 -0.87 8.67 7.10
C LEU A 50 -0.66 7.19 7.47
N MET A 51 0.42 6.85 8.19
CA MET A 51 0.68 5.46 8.58
C MET A 51 -0.34 5.02 9.64
N PRO A 52 -1.07 3.90 9.42
CA PRO A 52 -1.98 3.37 10.44
C PRO A 52 -1.25 2.99 11.72
N THR A 53 -1.91 3.20 12.86
CA THR A 53 -1.40 2.83 14.18
C THR A 53 -1.50 1.31 14.39
N VAL A 54 -2.55 0.70 13.85
CA VAL A 54 -2.81 -0.73 13.93
C VAL A 54 -3.26 -1.23 12.56
N VAL A 55 -2.76 -2.40 12.17
CA VAL A 55 -3.24 -3.15 11.00
C VAL A 55 -3.73 -4.51 11.49
N VAL A 56 -4.97 -4.88 11.13
CA VAL A 56 -5.58 -6.17 11.47
C VAL A 56 -5.81 -6.97 10.20
N TYR A 57 -5.03 -8.03 10.02
CA TYR A 57 -5.21 -8.98 8.93
C TYR A 57 -6.18 -10.08 9.36
N ASP A 58 -7.41 -10.03 8.84
CA ASP A 58 -8.43 -11.07 9.02
C ASP A 58 -8.84 -11.64 7.65
N PRO A 59 -8.48 -12.90 7.32
CA PRO A 59 -8.85 -13.53 6.06
C PRO A 59 -10.36 -13.59 5.80
N ALA A 60 -11.19 -13.61 6.85
CA ALA A 60 -12.64 -13.64 6.72
C ALA A 60 -13.18 -12.39 5.99
N LEU A 61 -12.51 -11.24 6.15
CA LEU A 61 -12.87 -10.00 5.46
C LEU A 61 -12.69 -10.09 3.93
N SER A 62 -11.90 -11.06 3.45
CA SER A 62 -11.62 -11.26 2.03
C SER A 62 -12.43 -12.38 1.39
N GLU A 63 -13.36 -13.04 2.10
CA GLU A 63 -14.14 -14.18 1.58
C GLU A 63 -15.04 -13.78 0.40
N GLY A 64 -15.70 -12.62 0.47
CA GLY A 64 -16.60 -12.12 -0.57
C GLY A 64 -15.92 -11.45 -1.77
N LEU A 65 -14.59 -11.45 -1.84
CA LEU A 65 -13.85 -10.73 -2.86
C LEU A 65 -13.97 -11.45 -4.23
N PRO A 66 -14.48 -10.80 -5.30
CA PRO A 66 -14.59 -11.43 -6.61
C PRO A 66 -13.23 -11.88 -7.15
N ASP A 67 -13.19 -13.01 -7.85
CA ASP A 67 -11.93 -13.63 -8.29
C ASP A 67 -11.02 -12.69 -9.10
N TRP A 68 -11.60 -11.87 -9.97
CA TRP A 68 -10.84 -10.90 -10.76
C TRP A 68 -10.20 -9.80 -9.89
N VAL A 69 -10.86 -9.39 -8.80
CA VAL A 69 -10.30 -8.44 -7.82
C VAL A 69 -9.24 -9.13 -6.98
N ARG A 70 -9.49 -10.36 -6.54
CA ARG A 70 -8.54 -11.19 -5.79
C ARG A 70 -7.24 -11.34 -6.56
N PHE A 71 -7.31 -11.76 -7.83
CA PHE A 71 -6.15 -11.90 -8.69
C PHE A 71 -5.45 -10.56 -8.94
N GLY A 72 -6.19 -9.54 -9.36
CA GLY A 72 -5.62 -8.24 -9.71
C GLY A 72 -4.96 -7.53 -8.53
N SER A 73 -5.53 -7.64 -7.33
CA SER A 73 -4.93 -7.09 -6.11
C SER A 73 -3.75 -7.95 -5.64
N ALA A 74 -3.82 -9.29 -5.67
CA ALA A 74 -2.72 -10.16 -5.26
C ALA A 74 -1.46 -9.95 -6.11
N LEU A 75 -1.61 -9.70 -7.42
CA LEU A 75 -0.49 -9.39 -8.30
C LEU A 75 0.25 -8.09 -7.91
N ARG A 76 -0.41 -7.17 -7.18
CA ARG A 76 0.27 -6.00 -6.59
C ARG A 76 1.25 -6.39 -5.50
N GLY A 77 0.93 -7.39 -4.68
CA GLY A 77 1.88 -7.93 -3.70
C GLY A 77 3.16 -8.44 -4.37
N VAL A 78 3.02 -9.15 -5.50
CA VAL A 78 4.17 -9.61 -6.31
C VAL A 78 4.96 -8.43 -6.86
N GLU A 79 4.29 -7.44 -7.45
CA GLU A 79 4.93 -6.25 -8.01
C GLU A 79 5.73 -5.48 -6.95
N HIS A 80 5.15 -5.27 -5.77
CA HIS A 80 5.85 -4.63 -4.65
C HIS A 80 7.06 -5.44 -4.18
N ALA A 81 6.95 -6.77 -4.09
CA ALA A 81 8.07 -7.60 -3.66
C ALA A 81 9.21 -7.59 -4.69
N VAL A 82 8.91 -7.72 -5.99
CA VAL A 82 9.92 -7.59 -7.06
C VAL A 82 10.54 -6.19 -7.04
N GLY A 83 9.72 -5.15 -6.91
CA GLY A 83 10.18 -3.77 -6.76
C GLY A 83 11.15 -3.61 -5.59
N ALA A 84 10.82 -4.15 -4.43
CA ALA A 84 11.68 -4.12 -3.24
C ALA A 84 13.00 -4.86 -3.45
N VAL A 85 13.00 -6.02 -4.11
CA VAL A 85 14.22 -6.75 -4.47
C VAL A 85 15.09 -5.96 -5.46
N CYS A 86 14.49 -5.25 -6.40
CA CYS A 86 15.24 -4.51 -7.42
C CYS A 86 15.62 -3.08 -6.99
N HIS A 87 15.06 -2.55 -5.90
CA HIS A 87 15.22 -1.14 -5.55
C HIS A 87 16.65 -0.84 -5.05
N PRO A 88 17.32 0.21 -5.57
CA PRO A 88 18.72 0.49 -5.24
C PRO A 88 18.95 0.90 -3.78
N LYS A 89 17.90 1.35 -3.08
CA LYS A 89 17.96 1.71 -1.64
C LYS A 89 17.43 0.63 -0.70
N ALA A 90 17.03 -0.54 -1.21
CA ALA A 90 16.58 -1.62 -0.34
C ALA A 90 17.77 -2.25 0.40
N ASP A 91 17.67 -2.29 1.72
CA ASP A 91 18.60 -3.01 2.59
C ASP A 91 18.37 -4.53 2.54
N ASP A 92 19.23 -5.28 3.23
CA ASP A 92 19.19 -6.74 3.24
C ASP A 92 17.92 -7.30 3.89
N ASP A 93 17.37 -6.61 4.90
CA ASP A 93 16.13 -7.06 5.56
C ASP A 93 14.93 -6.93 4.62
N ILE A 94 14.79 -5.79 3.95
CA ILE A 94 13.74 -5.55 2.95
C ILE A 94 13.82 -6.61 1.84
N ARG A 95 15.01 -6.85 1.29
CA ARG A 95 15.21 -7.85 0.23
C ARG A 95 14.86 -9.26 0.71
N ARG A 96 15.30 -9.63 1.91
CA ARG A 96 15.00 -10.94 2.52
C ARG A 96 13.51 -11.14 2.71
N ARG A 97 12.80 -10.15 3.27
CA ARG A 97 11.34 -10.20 3.48
C ARG A 97 10.58 -10.30 2.16
N ALA A 98 10.99 -9.54 1.14
CA ALA A 98 10.38 -9.59 -0.18
C ALA A 98 10.58 -10.97 -0.85
N LEU A 99 11.77 -11.56 -0.77
CA LEU A 99 12.05 -12.89 -1.31
C LEU A 99 11.32 -14.01 -0.55
N ASP A 100 11.21 -13.91 0.78
CA ASP A 100 10.43 -14.86 1.58
C ASP A 100 8.94 -14.78 1.21
N GLY A 101 8.41 -13.56 1.03
CA GLY A 101 7.05 -13.34 0.55
C GLY A 101 6.80 -14.01 -0.81
N LEU A 102 7.67 -13.77 -1.79
CA LEU A 102 7.56 -14.37 -3.13
C LEU A 102 7.62 -15.90 -3.13
N ARG A 103 8.32 -16.52 -2.18
CA ARG A 103 8.41 -17.99 -2.06
C ARG A 103 7.16 -18.64 -1.47
N ARG A 104 6.31 -17.87 -0.79
CA ARG A 104 5.13 -18.36 -0.06
C ARG A 104 3.82 -18.15 -0.82
N LEU A 105 3.87 -17.48 -1.97
CA LEU A 105 2.76 -17.34 -2.92
C LEU A 105 2.64 -18.60 -3.77
#